data_AF-A0A3E0VA86-F1
#
_entry.id   AF-A0A3E0VA86-F1
#
_cell.length_a   1.000
_cell.length_b   1.000
_cell.length_c   1.000
_cell.angle_alpha   90.00
_cell.angle_beta   90.00
_cell.angle_gamma   90.00
#
_symmetry.space_group_name_H-M   'P 1'
#
loop_
_entity.id
_entity.type
_entity.pdbx_description
1 polymer ?
#
loop_
_entity_poly.entity_id
_entity_poly.type
_entity_poly.pdbx_seq_one_letter_code
_entity_poly.pdbx_strand_id
1 'polypeptide(L)'
;MTDPKLDPEHAVRVARELLTETTERRVTAVRTLVGATNAVDAAEQALKDARDAHARAWADAITSGWSDKELRATGVRPPLKTGTPPKTRRTPRNTAPSPDEASE
;
A
#
# COMPACT_ATOMS: atom_id res chain seq x y z
N MET A 1 -52.63 24.56 -1.35
CA MET A 1 -51.63 23.51 -1.09
C MET A 1 -51.86 22.43 -2.13
N THR A 2 -51.11 22.46 -3.23
CA THR A 2 -51.28 21.48 -4.30
C THR A 2 -50.05 20.59 -4.25
N ASP A 3 -50.25 19.39 -3.69
CA ASP A 3 -49.23 18.35 -3.66
C ASP A 3 -49.01 17.89 -5.12
N PRO A 4 -47.82 18.10 -5.71
CA PRO A 4 -47.55 17.63 -7.06
C PRO A 4 -47.52 16.10 -7.01
N LYS A 5 -48.54 15.44 -7.59
CA LYS A 5 -48.57 13.98 -7.75
C LYS A 5 -47.25 13.52 -8.36
N LEU A 6 -46.41 12.85 -7.57
CA LEU A 6 -45.20 12.22 -8.06
C LEU A 6 -45.58 11.17 -9.10
N ASP A 7 -45.06 11.31 -10.30
CA ASP A 7 -45.18 10.29 -11.35
C ASP A 7 -44.26 9.10 -11.00
N PRO A 8 -44.81 7.90 -10.76
CA PRO A 8 -44.02 6.74 -10.34
C PRO A 8 -43.03 6.30 -11.42
N GLU A 9 -43.37 6.42 -12.70
CA GLU A 9 -42.48 6.02 -13.81
C GLU A 9 -41.25 6.95 -13.86
N HIS A 10 -41.46 8.25 -13.68
CA HIS A 10 -40.36 9.19 -13.54
C HIS A 10 -39.45 8.86 -12.36
N ALA A 11 -40.02 8.57 -11.18
CA ALA A 11 -39.25 8.22 -9.99
C ALA A 11 -38.42 6.93 -10.17
N VAL A 12 -39.00 5.90 -10.81
CA VAL A 12 -38.30 4.65 -11.12
C VAL A 12 -37.13 4.88 -12.08
N ARG A 13 -37.30 5.73 -13.11
CA ARG A 13 -36.20 6.09 -14.02
C ARG A 13 -35.04 6.75 -13.28
N VAL A 14 -35.32 7.76 -12.45
CA VAL A 14 -34.29 8.45 -11.67
C VAL A 14 -33.58 7.48 -10.70
N ALA A 15 -34.33 6.61 -10.02
CA ALA A 15 -33.73 5.61 -9.14
C ALA A 15 -32.78 4.65 -9.90
N ARG A 16 -33.15 4.23 -11.12
CA ARG A 16 -32.30 3.39 -11.97
C ARG A 16 -31.04 4.13 -12.42
N GLU A 17 -31.14 5.41 -12.77
CA GLU A 17 -29.99 6.23 -13.14
C GLU A 17 -29.01 6.37 -11.97
N LEU A 18 -29.51 6.64 -10.76
CA LEU A 18 -28.69 6.73 -9.54
C LEU A 18 -27.99 5.40 -9.20
N LEU A 19 -28.69 4.28 -9.36
CA LEU A 19 -28.09 2.95 -9.16
C LEU A 19 -27.01 2.65 -10.20
N THR A 20 -27.24 3.03 -11.45
CA THR A 20 -26.27 2.88 -12.53
C THR A 20 -25.03 3.71 -12.23
N GLU A 21 -25.19 5.00 -11.93
CA GLU A 21 -24.08 5.88 -11.59
C GLU A 21 -23.28 5.38 -10.38
N THR A 22 -23.97 4.94 -9.33
CA THR A 22 -23.31 4.36 -8.15
C THR A 22 -22.52 3.10 -8.51
N THR A 23 -23.06 2.26 -9.38
CA THR A 23 -22.40 1.03 -9.85
C THR A 23 -21.17 1.37 -10.67
N GLU A 24 -21.27 2.30 -11.63
CA GLU A 24 -20.15 2.75 -12.45
C GLU A 24 -19.02 3.37 -11.61
N ARG A 25 -19.36 4.16 -10.58
CA ARG A 25 -18.37 4.69 -9.64
C ARG A 25 -17.64 3.57 -8.89
N ARG A 26 -18.37 2.54 -8.43
CA ARG A 26 -17.78 1.37 -7.75
C ARG A 26 -16.89 0.56 -8.69
N VAL A 27 -17.34 0.30 -9.91
CA VAL A 27 -16.56 -0.42 -10.94
C VAL A 27 -15.27 0.35 -11.27
N THR A 28 -15.36 1.67 -11.41
CA THR A 28 -14.19 2.52 -11.64
C THR A 28 -13.20 2.45 -10.49
N ALA A 29 -13.68 2.53 -9.25
CA ALA A 29 -12.83 2.41 -8.06
C ALA A 29 -12.11 1.05 -8.01
N VAL A 30 -12.82 -0.05 -8.31
CA VAL A 30 -12.22 -1.40 -8.38
C VAL A 30 -11.17 -1.47 -9.49
N ARG A 31 -11.44 -0.90 -10.67
CA ARG A 31 -10.47 -0.86 -11.77
C ARG A 31 -9.20 -0.11 -11.39
N THR A 32 -9.34 1.04 -10.73
CA THR A 32 -8.21 1.80 -10.19
C THR A 32 -7.44 1.01 -9.15
N LEU A 33 -8.14 0.33 -8.24
CA LEU A 33 -7.51 -0.49 -7.20
C LEU A 33 -6.70 -1.64 -7.82
N VAL A 34 -7.27 -2.39 -8.77
CA VAL A 34 -6.56 -3.47 -9.45
C VAL A 34 -5.32 -2.94 -10.19
N GLY A 35 -5.44 -1.80 -10.86
CA GLY A 35 -4.30 -1.14 -11.49
C GLY A 35 -3.19 -0.78 -10.49
N ALA A 36 -3.57 -0.23 -9.32
CA ALA A 36 -2.63 0.10 -8.26
C ALA A 36 -1.98 -1.16 -7.64
N THR A 37 -2.75 -2.22 -7.40
CA THR A 37 -2.24 -3.51 -6.90
C THR A 37 -1.21 -4.08 -7.85
N ASN A 38 -1.52 -4.16 -9.16
CA ASN A 38 -0.59 -4.67 -10.15
C ASN A 38 0.71 -3.83 -10.21
N ALA A 39 0.60 -2.51 -10.03
CA ALA A 39 1.77 -1.63 -9.99
C ALA A 39 2.63 -1.87 -8.74
N VAL A 40 2.00 -2.12 -7.58
CA VAL A 40 2.71 -2.51 -6.35
C VAL A 40 3.43 -3.84 -6.55
N ASP A 41 2.74 -4.86 -7.05
CA ASP A 41 3.32 -6.19 -7.27
C ASP A 41 4.52 -6.11 -8.25
N ALA A 42 4.38 -5.34 -9.33
CA ALA A 42 5.47 -5.10 -10.29
C ALA A 42 6.67 -4.39 -9.63
N ALA A 43 6.42 -3.39 -8.78
CA ALA A 43 7.48 -2.68 -8.07
C ALA A 43 8.19 -3.57 -7.04
N GLU A 44 7.45 -4.44 -6.33
CA GLU A 44 8.02 -5.41 -5.40
C GLU A 44 8.90 -6.44 -6.12
N GLN A 45 8.43 -6.93 -7.27
CA GLN A 45 9.21 -7.86 -8.09
C GLN A 45 10.49 -7.18 -8.62
N ALA A 46 10.39 -5.95 -9.14
CA ALA A 46 11.56 -5.19 -9.58
C ALA A 46 12.55 -4.93 -8.44
N LEU A 47 12.07 -4.65 -7.22
CA LEU A 47 12.91 -4.48 -6.04
C LEU A 47 13.62 -5.79 -5.66
N LYS A 48 12.94 -6.94 -5.77
CA LYS A 48 13.52 -8.25 -5.53
C LYS A 48 14.63 -8.53 -6.55
N ASP A 49 14.36 -8.33 -7.83
CA ASP A 49 15.34 -8.55 -8.90
C ASP A 49 16.57 -7.65 -8.74
N ALA A 50 16.36 -6.38 -8.39
CA ALA A 50 17.45 -5.44 -8.10
C ALA A 50 18.30 -5.87 -6.89
N ARG A 51 17.67 -6.41 -5.84
CA ARG A 51 18.39 -6.95 -4.67
C ARG A 51 19.20 -8.19 -5.02
N ASP A 52 18.64 -9.09 -5.82
CA ASP A 52 19.33 -10.30 -6.26
C ASP A 52 20.51 -9.95 -7.18
N ALA A 53 20.34 -9.00 -8.10
CA ALA A 53 21.42 -8.48 -8.94
C ALA A 53 22.53 -7.83 -8.10
N HIS A 54 22.18 -7.04 -7.09
CA HIS A 54 23.16 -6.44 -6.18
C HIS A 54 23.91 -7.49 -5.35
N ALA A 55 23.23 -8.54 -4.88
CA ALA A 55 23.86 -9.63 -4.15
C ALA A 55 24.83 -10.42 -5.04
N ARG A 56 24.47 -10.68 -6.31
CA ARG A 56 25.35 -11.32 -7.29
C ARG A 56 26.58 -10.46 -7.58
N ALA A 57 26.39 -9.17 -7.86
CA ALA A 57 27.50 -8.25 -8.10
C ALA A 57 28.47 -8.16 -6.91
N TRP A 58 27.95 -8.20 -5.68
CA TRP A 58 28.80 -8.28 -4.49
C TRP A 58 29.59 -9.60 -4.43
N ALA A 59 28.94 -10.74 -4.68
CA ALA A 59 29.60 -12.04 -4.69
C ALA A 59 30.68 -12.14 -5.80
N ASP A 60 30.41 -11.58 -6.98
CA ASP A 60 31.36 -11.52 -8.09
C ASP A 60 32.57 -10.66 -7.74
N ALA A 61 32.37 -9.54 -7.03
CA ALA A 61 33.46 -8.72 -6.54
C ALA A 61 34.34 -9.47 -5.53
N ILE A 62 33.73 -10.20 -4.58
CA ILE A 62 34.47 -11.05 -3.63
C ILE A 62 35.25 -12.14 -4.37
N THR A 63 34.63 -12.79 -5.36
CA THR A 63 35.26 -13.83 -6.19
C THR A 63 36.42 -13.27 -7.02
N SER A 64 36.32 -11.99 -7.42
CA SER A 64 37.38 -11.26 -8.12
C SER A 64 38.53 -10.82 -7.21
N GLY A 65 38.52 -11.23 -5.93
CA GLY A 65 39.59 -11.00 -4.97
C GLY A 65 39.42 -9.75 -4.09
N TRP A 66 38.28 -9.05 -4.19
CA TRP A 66 38.02 -7.92 -3.30
C TRP A 66 37.62 -8.41 -1.92
N SER A 67 38.13 -7.75 -0.88
CA SER A 67 37.66 -7.96 0.48
C SER A 67 36.44 -7.10 0.79
N ASP A 68 35.61 -7.57 1.72
CA ASP A 68 34.45 -6.84 2.25
C ASP A 68 34.83 -5.47 2.86
N LYS A 69 36.09 -5.28 3.27
CA LYS A 69 36.63 -4.02 3.79
C LYS A 69 36.94 -3.04 2.67
N GLU A 70 37.53 -3.53 1.58
CA GLU A 70 37.85 -2.71 0.40
C GLU A 70 36.58 -2.25 -0.32
N LEU A 71 35.59 -3.13 -0.48
CA LEU A 71 34.29 -2.75 -1.05
C LEU A 71 33.52 -1.72 -0.22
N ARG A 72 33.66 -1.76 1.12
CA ARG A 72 33.09 -0.70 1.97
C ARG A 72 33.90 0.59 1.91
N ALA A 73 35.22 0.51 1.74
CA ALA A 73 36.09 1.68 1.61
C ALA A 73 35.81 2.47 0.31
N THR A 74 35.34 1.81 -0.74
CA THR A 74 34.86 2.48 -1.97
C THR A 74 33.48 3.15 -1.79
N GLY A 75 32.84 2.98 -0.63
CA GLY A 75 31.52 3.53 -0.32
C GLY A 75 30.35 2.65 -0.74
N VAL A 76 30.61 1.46 -1.31
CA VAL A 76 29.54 0.51 -1.67
C VAL A 76 29.03 -0.19 -0.40
N ARG A 77 27.71 -0.22 -0.24
CA ARG A 77 27.08 -0.84 0.92
C ARG A 77 26.85 -2.33 0.67
N PRO A 78 27.07 -3.21 1.66
CA PRO A 78 26.75 -4.62 1.50
C PRO A 78 25.26 -4.84 1.19
N PRO A 79 24.92 -5.88 0.40
CA PRO A 79 23.53 -6.25 0.18
C PRO A 79 22.83 -6.49 1.52
N LEU A 80 21.65 -5.88 1.70
CA LEU A 80 20.85 -6.09 2.90
C LEU A 80 20.47 -7.57 2.96
N LYS A 81 20.96 -8.26 3.99
CA LYS A 81 20.51 -9.62 4.31
C LYS A 81 19.00 -9.54 4.52
N THR A 82 18.24 -10.19 3.65
CA THR A 82 16.77 -10.19 3.57
C THR A 82 16.07 -10.87 4.77
N GLY A 83 16.73 -10.95 5.93
CA GLY A 83 16.26 -11.72 7.08
C GLY A 83 16.42 -11.06 8.45
N THR A 84 16.90 -9.81 8.54
CA THR A 84 16.88 -9.11 9.83
C THR A 84 15.57 -8.32 9.94
N PRO A 85 14.56 -8.82 10.67
CA PRO A 85 13.32 -8.07 10.86
C PRO A 85 13.65 -6.71 11.50
N PRO A 86 13.01 -5.61 11.03
CA PRO A 86 13.17 -4.32 11.68
C PRO A 86 12.77 -4.48 13.15
N LYS A 87 13.69 -4.13 14.05
CA LYS A 87 13.47 -4.15 15.50
C LYS A 87 12.40 -3.09 15.79
N THR A 88 11.13 -3.50 15.79
CA THR A 88 10.00 -2.62 16.11
C THR A 88 10.21 -2.07 17.50
N ARG A 89 10.62 -0.80 17.57
CA ARG A 89 10.70 -0.05 18.82
C ARG A 89 9.27 0.15 19.30
N ARG A 90 8.81 -0.73 20.19
CA ARG A 90 7.51 -0.63 20.87
C ARG A 90 7.45 0.75 21.54
N THR A 91 6.62 1.63 21.00
CA THR A 91 6.19 2.84 21.70
C THR A 91 5.28 2.42 22.85
N PRO A 92 5.52 2.88 24.10
CA PRO A 92 4.57 2.65 25.17
C PRO A 92 3.28 3.39 24.84
N ARG A 93 2.18 2.62 24.78
CA ARG A 93 0.83 3.15 24.62
C ARG A 93 0.46 3.87 25.91
N ASN A 94 0.48 5.20 25.86
CA ASN A 94 -0.03 6.03 26.93
C ASN A 94 -1.53 5.73 27.07
N THR A 95 -1.92 5.16 28.20
CA THR A 95 -3.30 4.96 28.64
C THR A 95 -4.00 6.31 28.71
N ALA A 96 -4.99 6.52 27.85
CA ALA A 96 -5.95 7.61 28.02
C ALA A 96 -6.91 7.25 29.17
N PRO A 97 -7.23 8.17 30.09
CA PRO A 97 -8.31 7.95 31.05
C PRO A 97 -9.65 7.98 30.32
N SER A 98 -10.47 6.95 30.55
CA SER A 98 -11.87 6.90 30.13
C SER A 98 -12.68 8.01 30.81
N PRO A 99 -13.65 8.63 30.12
CA PRO A 99 -14.63 9.50 30.76
C PRO A 99 -15.69 8.61 31.44
N ASP A 100 -15.61 8.49 32.76
CA ASP A 100 -16.68 7.94 33.58
C ASP A 100 -17.71 9.06 33.84
N GLU A 101 -18.93 8.82 33.35
CA GLU A 101 -20.24 9.05 34.00
C GLU A 101 -20.26 10.04 35.19
N ALA A 102 -21.01 11.14 35.13
CA ALA A 102 -22.46 11.25 35.33
C ALA A 102 -22.75 11.95 36.68
N SER A 103 -23.79 12.80 36.70
CA SER A 103 -24.38 13.49 37.86
C SER A 103 -23.54 14.69 38.35
N GLU A 104 -24.02 15.93 38.32
CA GLU A 104 -25.25 16.47 38.92
C GLU A 104 -25.59 17.85 38.31
#